data_AF-A0A2G6NL63-F1
#
_entry.id   AF-A0A2G6NL63-F1
#
_cell.length_a   1.000
_cell.length_b   1.000
_cell.length_c   1.000
_cell.angle_alpha   90.00
_cell.angle_beta   90.00
_cell.angle_gamma   90.00
#
_symmetry.space_group_name_H-M   'P 1'
#
loop_
_entity.id
_entity.type
_entity.pdbx_description
1 polymer ?
#
loop_
_entity_poly.entity_id
_entity_poly.type
_entity_poly.pdbx_seq_one_letter_code
_entity_poly.pdbx_strand_id
1 'polypeptide(L)'
;MNELIRLYQRIVQRVNINLRELKFDVNPYARHLIAIDQMKSSYAFYGITKDHPLDLSLEHSALAGSYFLGKCKVKDSILYKSDIRGDELKRENDVFRSEDFSITLTTDEAFDIQDSALIKTLVHNFSHDPEAPDCFMIKDTLAMDYANIHGAPSDGCFLGPFATVDLTTMRDCVIGSYSYIQAGEITHLSIEPGTVWINKPGKFNFLYKYPKENLKEYITLSPDKVPLGEMIDFIEAREDHFQRVFDVVDLEIMDSIPESSSLDRYAVVLPKTEIAENVLISQRAYIENSSLGKGSNAQENCLIIDSTLEGYNVSAHGSKICGAHLKKGVFTGFNSFLHGKKECPITVGPGSIIAPHTIIDAKQPLTIPSNHIVWGLIRNNRELNENSISLKEMATIRGGLNRGNMYFEGNGQLFVKTFKDRIHHILEANGAFFKEGENSGHAQRNQRLSLNTIQPFQFGDREGMYPTIRILP
;
A
#
# COMPACT_ATOMS: atom_id res chain seq x y z
N MET A 1 23.74 -23.85 -11.43
CA MET A 1 22.68 -22.85 -11.24
C MET A 1 22.55 -22.63 -9.74
N ASN A 2 22.82 -21.42 -9.25
CA ASN A 2 22.70 -21.04 -7.83
C ASN A 2 21.25 -21.32 -7.36
N GLU A 3 21.10 -21.74 -6.11
CA GLU A 3 19.83 -22.06 -5.47
C GLU A 3 18.79 -20.93 -5.57
N LEU A 4 19.21 -19.67 -5.49
CA LEU A 4 18.31 -18.53 -5.68
C LEU A 4 17.58 -18.56 -7.03
N ILE A 5 18.29 -18.92 -8.10
CA ILE A 5 17.72 -18.99 -9.46
C ILE A 5 16.78 -20.19 -9.57
N ARG A 6 17.12 -21.33 -8.96
CA ARG A 6 16.25 -22.51 -8.91
C ARG A 6 14.95 -22.22 -8.19
N LEU A 7 15.04 -21.56 -7.04
CA LEU A 7 13.87 -21.15 -6.26
C LEU A 7 12.98 -20.23 -7.09
N TYR A 8 13.57 -19.21 -7.72
CA TYR A 8 12.81 -18.27 -8.53
C TYR A 8 12.09 -18.96 -9.71
N GLN A 9 12.77 -19.85 -10.43
CA GLN A 9 12.16 -20.62 -11.52
C GLN A 9 11.03 -21.53 -11.03
N ARG A 10 11.19 -22.18 -9.87
CA ARG A 10 10.13 -22.98 -9.24
C ARG A 10 8.91 -22.14 -8.92
N ILE A 11 9.09 -20.98 -8.30
CA ILE A 11 8.00 -20.04 -7.97
C ILE A 11 7.24 -19.67 -9.26
N VAL A 12 7.96 -19.18 -10.28
CA VAL A 12 7.36 -18.77 -11.57
C VAL A 12 6.60 -19.93 -12.22
N GLN A 13 7.12 -21.15 -12.15
CA GLN A 13 6.42 -22.33 -12.67
C GLN A 13 5.11 -22.59 -11.91
N ARG A 14 5.11 -22.49 -10.58
CA ARG A 14 3.92 -22.71 -9.76
C ARG A 14 2.84 -21.66 -10.01
N VAL A 15 3.22 -20.38 -10.10
CA VAL A 15 2.27 -19.31 -10.46
C VAL A 15 1.66 -19.57 -11.84
N ASN A 16 2.47 -19.95 -12.84
CA ASN A 16 1.97 -20.31 -14.17
C ASN A 16 1.01 -21.51 -14.17
N ILE A 17 1.25 -22.52 -13.32
CA ILE A 17 0.35 -23.67 -13.19
C ILE A 17 -1.02 -23.20 -12.69
N ASN A 18 -1.07 -22.35 -11.67
CA ASN A 18 -2.35 -21.81 -11.17
C ASN A 18 -3.05 -20.95 -12.23
N LEU A 19 -2.32 -20.08 -12.92
CA LEU A 19 -2.87 -19.16 -13.93
C LEU A 19 -3.12 -19.78 -15.32
N ARG A 20 -2.92 -21.09 -15.49
CA ARG A 20 -3.03 -21.80 -16.79
C ARG A 20 -4.38 -21.61 -17.47
N GLU A 21 -5.46 -21.55 -16.69
CA GLU A 21 -6.83 -21.46 -17.21
C GLU A 21 -7.14 -20.05 -17.74
N LEU A 22 -6.48 -19.04 -17.17
CA LEU A 22 -6.50 -17.66 -17.68
C LEU A 22 -5.59 -17.46 -18.89
N LYS A 23 -4.82 -18.49 -19.29
CA LYS A 23 -3.83 -18.43 -20.38
C LYS A 23 -2.84 -17.28 -20.21
N PHE A 24 -2.49 -16.96 -18.97
CA PHE A 24 -1.56 -15.90 -18.63
C PHE A 24 -0.17 -16.49 -18.37
N ASP A 25 0.82 -16.05 -19.14
CA ASP A 25 2.21 -16.45 -18.97
C ASP A 25 2.97 -15.39 -18.16
N VAL A 26 3.45 -15.81 -16.99
CA VAL A 26 4.20 -14.98 -16.04
C VAL A 26 5.68 -14.86 -16.43
N ASN A 27 6.23 -15.76 -17.27
CA ASN A 27 7.66 -15.78 -17.60
C ASN A 27 8.20 -14.45 -18.14
N PRO A 28 7.50 -13.73 -19.04
CA PRO A 28 7.98 -12.44 -19.53
C PRO A 28 8.12 -11.39 -18.43
N TYR A 29 7.23 -11.41 -17.43
CA TYR A 29 7.24 -10.48 -16.30
C TYR A 29 8.33 -10.83 -15.29
N ALA A 30 8.63 -12.11 -15.12
CA ALA A 30 9.61 -12.58 -14.16
C ALA A 30 11.06 -12.33 -14.60
N ARG A 31 11.36 -12.33 -15.90
CA ARG A 31 12.74 -12.35 -16.42
C ARG A 31 13.62 -11.22 -15.89
N HIS A 32 13.07 -10.02 -15.71
CA HIS A 32 13.80 -8.81 -15.30
C HIS A 32 13.36 -8.27 -13.95
N LEU A 33 12.52 -9.01 -13.21
CA LEU A 33 11.89 -8.50 -12.02
C LEU A 33 12.83 -8.46 -10.82
N ILE A 34 13.78 -9.40 -10.73
CA ILE A 34 14.78 -9.45 -9.67
C ILE A 34 16.16 -9.09 -10.19
N ALA A 35 16.81 -8.14 -9.52
CA ALA A 35 18.23 -7.87 -9.71
C ALA A 35 19.04 -8.91 -8.91
N ILE A 36 19.31 -10.07 -9.52
CA ILE A 36 19.99 -11.21 -8.86
C ILE A 36 21.29 -10.77 -8.17
N ASP A 37 22.07 -9.88 -8.78
CA ASP A 37 23.32 -9.43 -8.16
C ASP A 37 23.07 -8.56 -6.91
N GLN A 38 22.04 -7.73 -6.90
CA GLN A 38 21.66 -6.93 -5.73
C GLN A 38 21.05 -7.80 -4.62
N MET A 39 20.35 -8.88 -4.97
CA MET A 39 19.79 -9.84 -3.99
C MET A 39 20.87 -10.45 -3.09
N LYS A 40 22.13 -10.47 -3.54
CA LYS A 40 23.26 -11.05 -2.80
C LYS A 40 23.84 -10.11 -1.76
N SER A 41 23.69 -8.80 -1.96
CA SER A 41 24.40 -7.76 -1.20
C SER A 41 23.52 -6.98 -0.23
N SER A 42 22.20 -7.20 -0.21
CA SER A 42 21.28 -6.45 0.66
C SER A 42 20.91 -7.23 1.91
N TYR A 43 20.84 -6.53 3.04
CA TYR A 43 20.29 -7.06 4.30
C TYR A 43 18.77 -7.11 4.27
N ALA A 44 18.20 -7.91 5.16
CA ALA A 44 16.79 -7.84 5.54
C ALA A 44 16.70 -7.29 6.96
N PHE A 45 15.54 -6.77 7.33
CA PHE A 45 15.33 -6.09 8.61
C PHE A 45 14.10 -6.63 9.32
N TYR A 46 14.15 -6.72 10.65
CA TYR A 46 12.95 -7.02 11.43
C TYR A 46 12.81 -6.11 12.66
N GLY A 47 11.58 -5.69 12.90
CA GLY A 47 11.19 -4.81 13.98
C GLY A 47 10.95 -5.56 15.28
N ILE A 48 11.45 -5.01 16.38
CA ILE A 48 11.21 -5.46 17.75
C ILE A 48 10.52 -4.34 18.51
N THR A 49 9.39 -4.64 19.11
CA THR A 49 8.64 -3.72 19.97
C THR A 49 7.95 -4.52 21.08
N LYS A 50 7.53 -3.84 22.14
CA LYS A 50 6.67 -4.41 23.19
C LYS A 50 5.22 -4.54 22.76
N ASP A 51 4.81 -3.81 21.71
CA ASP A 51 3.41 -3.70 21.32
C ASP A 51 2.96 -4.85 20.42
N HIS A 52 3.84 -5.40 19.59
CA HIS A 52 3.53 -6.45 18.61
C HIS A 52 4.35 -7.71 18.91
N PRO A 53 3.71 -8.87 19.17
CA PRO A 53 4.44 -10.12 19.39
C PRO A 53 5.33 -10.47 18.19
N LEU A 54 6.59 -10.77 18.47
CA LEU A 54 7.55 -11.19 17.46
C LEU A 54 7.46 -12.70 17.26
N ASP A 55 7.17 -13.13 16.03
CA ASP A 55 7.34 -14.52 15.64
C ASP A 55 7.73 -14.60 14.16
N LEU A 56 9.00 -14.86 13.88
CA LEU A 56 9.50 -14.96 12.50
C LEU A 56 10.04 -16.36 12.23
N SER A 57 9.51 -17.02 11.19
CA SER A 57 10.06 -18.26 10.64
C SER A 57 10.43 -18.06 9.19
N LEU A 58 11.72 -18.20 8.88
CA LEU A 58 12.26 -18.02 7.55
C LEU A 58 12.88 -19.34 7.13
N GLU A 59 12.39 -19.94 6.05
CA GLU A 59 12.83 -21.24 5.56
C GLU A 59 13.03 -21.18 4.06
N HIS A 60 14.21 -21.59 3.58
CA HIS A 60 14.51 -21.72 2.15
C HIS A 60 14.04 -20.52 1.30
N SER A 61 14.43 -19.31 1.72
CA SER A 61 13.90 -18.06 1.15
C SER A 61 15.00 -17.00 0.96
N ALA A 62 14.75 -16.01 0.10
CA ALA A 62 15.61 -14.85 -0.09
C ALA A 62 14.85 -13.56 0.24
N LEU A 63 15.44 -12.67 1.04
CA LEU A 63 14.71 -11.58 1.72
C LEU A 63 15.34 -10.19 1.48
N ALA A 64 16.17 -10.07 0.45
CA ALA A 64 17.06 -8.93 0.23
C ALA A 64 16.33 -7.57 0.23
N GLY A 65 16.73 -6.67 1.12
CA GLY A 65 16.17 -5.33 1.27
C GLY A 65 14.78 -5.29 1.92
N SER A 66 14.24 -6.44 2.36
CA SER A 66 12.88 -6.53 2.87
C SER A 66 12.79 -6.27 4.38
N TYR A 67 11.64 -5.76 4.81
CA TYR A 67 11.34 -5.38 6.18
C TYR A 67 10.21 -6.22 6.76
N PHE A 68 10.33 -6.65 8.02
CA PHE A 68 9.35 -7.47 8.72
C PHE A 68 8.95 -6.84 10.06
N LEU A 69 7.65 -6.84 10.37
CA LEU A 69 7.11 -6.47 11.69
C LEU A 69 6.00 -7.45 12.07
N GLY A 70 5.98 -7.89 13.33
CA GLY A 70 4.95 -8.81 13.84
C GLY A 70 5.23 -10.28 13.52
N LYS A 71 4.15 -11.06 13.32
CA LYS A 71 4.22 -12.50 13.08
C LYS A 71 4.22 -12.85 11.59
N CYS A 72 5.26 -13.51 11.13
CA CYS A 72 5.39 -13.88 9.72
C CYS A 72 6.18 -15.17 9.53
N LYS A 73 5.64 -16.06 8.71
CA LYS A 73 6.32 -17.22 8.18
C LYS A 73 6.57 -17.02 6.69
N VAL A 74 7.79 -17.27 6.27
CA VAL A 74 8.22 -17.20 4.87
C VAL A 74 8.89 -18.52 4.51
N LYS A 75 8.34 -19.22 3.53
CA LYS A 75 8.85 -20.51 3.07
C LYS A 75 8.94 -20.55 1.55
N ASP A 76 10.03 -21.11 1.01
CA ASP A 76 10.19 -21.31 -0.43
C ASP A 76 9.88 -20.03 -1.24
N SER A 77 10.25 -18.84 -0.74
CA SER A 77 9.80 -17.56 -1.28
C SER A 77 10.93 -16.55 -1.49
N ILE A 78 10.67 -15.56 -2.33
CA ILE A 78 11.58 -14.45 -2.64
C ILE A 78 10.88 -13.13 -2.34
N LEU A 79 11.39 -12.39 -1.36
CA LEU A 79 10.94 -11.05 -0.99
C LEU A 79 12.09 -10.08 -1.28
N TYR A 80 11.89 -9.17 -2.23
CA TYR A 80 12.90 -8.19 -2.61
C TYR A 80 12.40 -6.77 -2.36
N LYS A 81 13.09 -6.03 -1.47
CA LYS A 81 12.73 -4.66 -1.06
C LYS A 81 11.26 -4.54 -0.63
N SER A 82 10.66 -5.60 -0.12
CA SER A 82 9.23 -5.65 0.26
C SER A 82 9.02 -5.34 1.73
N ASP A 83 7.85 -4.81 2.08
CA ASP A 83 7.50 -4.45 3.45
C ASP A 83 6.36 -5.36 3.93
N ILE A 84 6.64 -6.18 4.96
CA ILE A 84 5.67 -7.09 5.57
C ILE A 84 5.31 -6.56 6.95
N ARG A 85 4.09 -6.03 7.09
CA ARG A 85 3.65 -5.27 8.26
C ARG A 85 2.55 -5.96 9.02
N GLY A 86 2.90 -6.52 10.17
CA GLY A 86 2.00 -7.28 11.04
C GLY A 86 1.57 -6.52 12.30
N ASP A 87 1.66 -5.19 12.29
CA ASP A 87 1.16 -4.31 13.34
C ASP A 87 -0.39 -4.32 13.45
N GLU A 88 -1.08 -4.69 12.38
CA GLU A 88 -2.54 -4.81 12.34
C GLU A 88 -3.07 -6.25 12.46
N LEU A 89 -2.21 -7.26 12.64
CA LEU A 89 -2.64 -8.66 12.80
C LEU A 89 -3.50 -8.84 14.06
N LYS A 90 -4.55 -9.65 13.94
CA LYS A 90 -5.47 -9.98 15.04
C LYS A 90 -4.76 -10.85 16.08
N ARG A 91 -5.19 -10.74 17.34
CA ARG A 91 -4.67 -11.52 18.47
C ARG A 91 -5.59 -12.67 18.85
N GLU A 92 -5.04 -13.62 19.59
CA GLU A 92 -5.80 -14.64 20.29
C GLU A 92 -6.93 -13.99 21.10
N ASN A 93 -8.13 -14.55 21.02
CA ASN A 93 -9.38 -14.05 21.60
C ASN A 93 -9.99 -12.81 20.92
N ASP A 94 -9.35 -12.22 19.91
CA ASP A 94 -10.02 -11.23 19.08
C ASP A 94 -11.19 -11.88 18.34
N VAL A 95 -12.23 -11.08 18.08
CA VAL A 95 -13.44 -11.54 17.41
C VAL A 95 -13.44 -11.05 15.97
N PHE A 96 -13.20 -11.96 15.02
CA PHE A 96 -13.45 -11.72 13.61
C PHE A 96 -14.96 -11.66 13.37
N ARG A 97 -15.44 -10.58 12.73
CA ARG A 97 -16.86 -10.37 12.44
C ARG A 97 -17.08 -10.37 10.95
N SER A 98 -17.88 -11.32 10.47
CA SER A 98 -18.51 -11.29 9.15
C SER A 98 -19.97 -10.88 9.29
N GLU A 99 -20.68 -10.60 8.18
CA GLU A 99 -22.05 -10.08 8.24
C GLU A 99 -23.02 -11.00 9.02
N ASP A 100 -22.81 -12.32 8.92
CA ASP A 100 -23.74 -13.31 9.48
C ASP A 100 -23.19 -14.09 10.69
N PHE A 101 -21.92 -13.92 11.05
CA PHE A 101 -21.29 -14.69 12.13
C PHE A 101 -20.07 -14.01 12.74
N SER A 102 -19.67 -14.50 13.91
CA SER A 102 -18.45 -14.09 14.60
C SER A 102 -17.60 -15.30 14.95
N ILE A 103 -16.30 -15.20 14.70
CA ILE A 103 -15.31 -16.23 15.05
C ILE A 103 -14.36 -15.62 16.06
N THR A 104 -14.24 -16.24 17.23
CA THR A 104 -13.18 -15.89 18.19
C THR A 104 -11.92 -16.64 17.79
N LEU A 105 -10.83 -15.91 17.61
CA LEU A 105 -9.54 -16.51 17.29
C LEU A 105 -9.02 -17.34 18.47
N THR A 106 -8.53 -18.54 18.17
CA THR A 106 -7.91 -19.45 19.15
C THR A 106 -6.39 -19.30 19.21
N THR A 107 -5.80 -18.60 18.25
CA THR A 107 -4.38 -18.24 18.20
C THR A 107 -4.22 -16.84 17.62
N ASP A 108 -3.09 -16.19 17.90
CA ASP A 108 -2.73 -14.97 17.20
C ASP A 108 -2.61 -15.22 15.70
N GLU A 109 -3.06 -14.26 14.92
CA GLU A 109 -2.92 -14.31 13.47
C GLU A 109 -1.45 -14.15 13.04
N ALA A 110 -1.10 -14.79 11.93
CA ALA A 110 0.22 -14.62 11.30
C ALA A 110 0.11 -14.54 9.77
N PHE A 111 1.05 -13.84 9.15
CA PHE A 111 1.30 -14.00 7.73
C PHE A 111 1.94 -15.35 7.45
N ASP A 112 1.49 -16.03 6.40
CA ASP A 112 2.10 -17.25 5.88
C ASP A 112 2.36 -17.07 4.37
N ILE A 113 3.63 -16.83 4.01
CA ILE A 113 4.07 -16.56 2.64
C ILE A 113 4.80 -17.79 2.11
N GLN A 114 4.24 -18.41 1.07
CA GLN A 114 4.75 -19.68 0.53
C GLN A 114 4.86 -19.65 -1.01
N ASP A 115 5.93 -20.23 -1.55
CA ASP A 115 6.12 -20.40 -3.00
C ASP A 115 5.85 -19.09 -3.80
N SER A 116 6.22 -17.92 -3.25
CA SER A 116 5.81 -16.61 -3.76
C SER A 116 6.99 -15.67 -4.02
N ALA A 117 6.82 -14.74 -4.96
CA ALA A 117 7.78 -13.69 -5.28
C ALA A 117 7.16 -12.30 -5.11
N LEU A 118 7.58 -11.55 -4.08
CA LEU A 118 7.05 -10.23 -3.74
C LEU A 118 8.14 -9.16 -3.90
N ILE A 119 7.95 -8.24 -4.85
CA ILE A 119 8.99 -7.34 -5.35
C ILE A 119 8.55 -5.91 -5.12
N LYS A 120 9.24 -5.19 -4.23
CA LYS A 120 8.86 -3.87 -3.70
C LYS A 120 7.38 -3.81 -3.32
N THR A 121 6.86 -4.92 -2.77
CA THR A 121 5.45 -5.08 -2.46
C THR A 121 5.22 -4.73 -1.00
N LEU A 122 4.12 -4.04 -0.72
CA LEU A 122 3.63 -3.85 0.64
C LEU A 122 2.59 -4.94 0.96
N VAL A 123 2.81 -5.66 2.06
CA VAL A 123 1.83 -6.55 2.69
C VAL A 123 1.45 -5.93 4.04
N HIS A 124 0.17 -5.64 4.24
CA HIS A 124 -0.32 -4.95 5.44
C HIS A 124 -1.76 -5.35 5.76
N ASN A 125 -2.24 -4.95 6.94
CA ASN A 125 -3.56 -5.28 7.48
C ASN A 125 -3.70 -6.79 7.81
N PHE A 126 -4.88 -7.19 8.28
CA PHE A 126 -5.20 -8.56 8.69
C PHE A 126 -6.05 -9.29 7.65
N SER A 127 -6.11 -10.63 7.74
CA SER A 127 -6.92 -11.49 6.90
C SER A 127 -8.39 -11.14 7.02
N HIS A 128 -8.99 -10.81 5.88
CA HIS A 128 -10.43 -10.63 5.71
C HIS A 128 -11.11 -11.91 5.19
N ASP A 129 -10.37 -13.01 5.07
CA ASP A 129 -10.92 -14.31 4.67
C ASP A 129 -11.56 -14.99 5.90
N PRO A 130 -12.89 -15.20 5.91
CA PRO A 130 -13.55 -15.91 7.00
C PRO A 130 -13.15 -17.39 7.10
N GLU A 131 -12.62 -18.00 6.04
CA GLU A 131 -12.17 -19.39 6.04
C GLU A 131 -10.82 -19.57 6.76
N ALA A 132 -10.06 -18.48 6.90
CA ALA A 132 -8.73 -18.46 7.52
C ALA A 132 -8.53 -17.16 8.34
N PRO A 133 -9.32 -16.95 9.41
CA PRO A 133 -9.29 -15.69 10.17
C PRO A 133 -8.01 -15.52 11.00
N ASP A 134 -7.30 -16.60 11.31
CA ASP A 134 -6.02 -16.65 12.03
C ASP A 134 -4.81 -16.82 11.10
N CYS A 135 -5.02 -16.82 9.78
CA CYS A 135 -3.94 -16.99 8.81
C CYS A 135 -4.13 -16.05 7.61
N PHE A 136 -3.22 -15.08 7.47
CA PHE A 136 -3.13 -14.30 6.25
C PHE A 136 -2.18 -15.02 5.29
N MET A 137 -2.75 -15.82 4.39
CA MET A 137 -2.01 -16.61 3.42
C MET A 137 -1.64 -15.81 2.16
N ILE A 138 -0.39 -15.91 1.71
CA ILE A 138 0.07 -15.49 0.39
C ILE A 138 0.83 -16.67 -0.23
N LYS A 139 0.22 -17.34 -1.18
CA LYS A 139 0.74 -18.58 -1.76
C LYS A 139 0.76 -18.53 -3.28
N ASP A 140 1.78 -19.13 -3.88
CA ASP A 140 1.91 -19.27 -5.33
C ASP A 140 1.65 -17.94 -6.06
N THR A 141 2.13 -16.83 -5.49
CA THR A 141 1.80 -15.47 -5.92
C THR A 141 3.03 -14.71 -6.39
N LEU A 142 2.92 -13.99 -7.50
CA LEU A 142 3.94 -13.05 -7.97
C LEU A 142 3.39 -11.62 -7.97
N ALA A 143 4.00 -10.73 -7.19
CA ALA A 143 3.65 -9.32 -7.11
C ALA A 143 4.81 -8.45 -7.59
N MET A 144 4.52 -7.54 -8.52
CA MET A 144 5.48 -6.61 -9.10
C MET A 144 5.63 -5.30 -8.29
N ASP A 145 6.53 -4.44 -8.75
CA ASP A 145 6.92 -3.19 -8.11
C ASP A 145 5.73 -2.37 -7.59
N TYR A 146 5.79 -2.00 -6.31
CA TYR A 146 4.83 -1.11 -5.63
C TYR A 146 3.39 -1.63 -5.61
N ALA A 147 3.20 -2.94 -5.80
CA ALA A 147 1.93 -3.57 -5.52
C ALA A 147 1.60 -3.55 -4.02
N ASN A 148 0.32 -3.48 -3.70
CA ASN A 148 -0.20 -3.51 -2.34
C ASN A 148 -1.12 -4.73 -2.16
N ILE A 149 -0.77 -5.60 -1.22
CA ILE A 149 -1.61 -6.70 -0.73
C ILE A 149 -2.09 -6.29 0.67
N HIS A 150 -3.26 -5.66 0.73
CA HIS A 150 -3.76 -5.01 1.95
C HIS A 150 -5.01 -5.74 2.46
N GLY A 151 -4.85 -6.57 3.49
CA GLY A 151 -5.97 -7.38 4.01
C GLY A 151 -6.52 -8.37 2.98
N ALA A 152 -5.66 -8.86 2.10
CA ALA A 152 -6.03 -9.56 0.88
C ALA A 152 -5.29 -10.90 0.73
N PRO A 153 -5.72 -11.97 1.43
CA PRO A 153 -5.15 -13.30 1.25
C PRO A 153 -5.15 -13.72 -0.23
N SER A 154 -4.05 -14.35 -0.66
CA SER A 154 -3.77 -14.62 -2.08
C SER A 154 -3.33 -16.06 -2.30
N ASP A 155 -3.92 -16.75 -3.28
CA ASP A 155 -3.44 -18.06 -3.75
C ASP A 155 -3.42 -18.10 -5.28
N GLY A 156 -2.27 -18.43 -5.88
CA GLY A 156 -2.15 -18.62 -7.32
C GLY A 156 -2.29 -17.34 -8.16
N CYS A 157 -1.82 -16.19 -7.66
CA CYS A 157 -2.15 -14.89 -8.24
C CYS A 157 -0.95 -14.15 -8.89
N PHE A 158 -1.27 -13.24 -9.81
CA PHE A 158 -0.32 -12.27 -10.36
C PHE A 158 -0.82 -10.84 -10.10
N LEU A 159 0.05 -9.97 -9.56
CA LEU A 159 -0.23 -8.55 -9.38
C LEU A 159 0.78 -7.72 -10.17
N GLY A 160 0.27 -6.91 -11.11
CA GLY A 160 1.07 -5.97 -11.89
C GLY A 160 1.58 -4.78 -11.05
N PRO A 161 2.45 -3.94 -11.62
CA PRO A 161 3.02 -2.81 -10.91
C PRO A 161 1.95 -1.84 -10.43
N PHE A 162 2.10 -1.33 -9.22
CA PHE A 162 1.13 -0.48 -8.55
C PHE A 162 -0.29 -1.07 -8.42
N ALA A 163 -0.49 -2.37 -8.66
CA ALA A 163 -1.78 -3.00 -8.40
C ALA A 163 -2.05 -2.99 -6.89
N THR A 164 -3.28 -2.71 -6.50
CA THR A 164 -3.70 -2.75 -5.10
C THR A 164 -4.89 -3.69 -4.99
N VAL A 165 -4.79 -4.68 -4.12
CA VAL A 165 -5.94 -5.48 -3.72
C VAL A 165 -6.15 -5.25 -2.23
N ASP A 166 -7.38 -4.87 -1.89
CA ASP A 166 -7.74 -4.32 -0.60
C ASP A 166 -8.96 -5.05 -0.05
N LEU A 167 -8.84 -5.61 1.16
CA LEU A 167 -9.90 -6.32 1.88
C LEU A 167 -10.59 -7.39 1.00
N THR A 168 -9.81 -8.09 0.18
CA THR A 168 -10.32 -9.01 -0.85
C THR A 168 -9.47 -10.26 -0.94
N THR A 169 -10.07 -11.42 -0.70
CA THR A 169 -9.43 -12.72 -0.94
C THR A 169 -9.37 -12.99 -2.44
N MET A 170 -8.19 -13.38 -2.94
CA MET A 170 -7.96 -13.65 -4.36
C MET A 170 -7.47 -15.07 -4.60
N ARG A 171 -8.09 -15.77 -5.57
CA ARG A 171 -7.70 -17.11 -6.00
C ARG A 171 -7.57 -17.19 -7.52
N ASP A 172 -6.43 -17.64 -8.03
CA ASP A 172 -6.17 -17.82 -9.46
C ASP A 172 -6.48 -16.56 -10.30
N CYS A 173 -6.05 -15.38 -9.83
CA CYS A 173 -6.37 -14.09 -10.44
C CYS A 173 -5.15 -13.39 -11.06
N VAL A 174 -5.39 -12.62 -12.12
CA VAL A 174 -4.43 -11.69 -12.72
C VAL A 174 -4.94 -10.28 -12.51
N ILE A 175 -4.20 -9.46 -11.77
CA ILE A 175 -4.53 -8.05 -11.51
C ILE A 175 -3.59 -7.18 -12.34
N GLY A 176 -4.14 -6.50 -13.35
CA GLY A 176 -3.39 -5.62 -14.23
C GLY A 176 -2.74 -4.44 -13.51
N SER A 177 -1.73 -3.85 -14.16
CA SER A 177 -1.00 -2.69 -13.64
C SER A 177 -1.93 -1.55 -13.23
N TYR A 178 -1.64 -0.92 -12.10
CA TYR A 178 -2.38 0.23 -11.59
C TYR A 178 -3.90 -0.01 -11.44
N SER A 179 -4.31 -1.27 -11.22
CA SER A 179 -5.69 -1.61 -10.86
C SER A 179 -5.88 -1.63 -9.35
N TYR A 180 -7.02 -1.13 -8.87
CA TYR A 180 -7.43 -1.17 -7.47
C TYR A 180 -8.67 -2.06 -7.34
N ILE A 181 -8.62 -3.09 -6.50
CA ILE A 181 -9.73 -4.03 -6.32
C ILE A 181 -10.09 -4.14 -4.83
N GLN A 182 -11.36 -3.85 -4.53
CA GLN A 182 -11.99 -4.11 -3.24
C GLN A 182 -13.35 -4.77 -3.50
N ALA A 183 -13.40 -6.09 -3.53
CA ALA A 183 -14.58 -6.87 -3.93
C ALA A 183 -14.97 -7.99 -2.94
N GLY A 184 -14.24 -8.14 -1.82
CA GLY A 184 -14.47 -9.17 -0.82
C GLY A 184 -13.84 -10.50 -1.20
N GLU A 185 -14.29 -11.12 -2.30
CA GLU A 185 -13.71 -12.35 -2.84
C GLU A 185 -13.70 -12.32 -4.37
N ILE A 186 -12.59 -12.73 -4.97
CA ILE A 186 -12.44 -12.86 -6.43
C ILE A 186 -11.72 -14.16 -6.78
N THR A 187 -12.21 -14.84 -7.80
CA THR A 187 -11.70 -16.15 -8.21
C THR A 187 -11.69 -16.27 -9.73
N HIS A 188 -10.58 -16.75 -10.32
CA HIS A 188 -10.44 -16.98 -11.76
C HIS A 188 -10.74 -15.74 -12.63
N LEU A 189 -10.28 -14.55 -12.19
CA LEU A 189 -10.47 -13.30 -12.91
C LEU A 189 -9.17 -12.77 -13.51
N SER A 190 -9.26 -12.25 -14.73
CA SER A 190 -8.23 -11.41 -15.33
C SER A 190 -8.74 -9.97 -15.42
N ILE A 191 -8.17 -9.11 -14.58
CA ILE A 191 -8.52 -7.69 -14.49
C ILE A 191 -7.57 -6.89 -15.37
N GLU A 192 -8.14 -6.18 -16.34
CA GLU A 192 -7.40 -5.26 -17.21
C GLU A 192 -6.68 -4.16 -16.41
N PRO A 193 -5.50 -3.70 -16.86
CA PRO A 193 -4.80 -2.57 -16.26
C PRO A 193 -5.66 -1.30 -16.15
N GLY A 194 -5.45 -0.54 -15.07
CA GLY A 194 -6.18 0.70 -14.84
C GLY A 194 -7.66 0.50 -14.50
N THR A 195 -8.01 -0.61 -13.84
CA THR A 195 -9.37 -0.85 -13.36
C THR A 195 -9.45 -0.52 -11.88
N VAL A 196 -10.33 0.41 -11.50
CA VAL A 196 -10.70 0.68 -10.10
C VAL A 196 -12.07 0.08 -9.85
N TRP A 197 -12.14 -0.95 -9.02
CA TRP A 197 -13.35 -1.70 -8.74
C TRP A 197 -13.57 -1.82 -7.23
N ILE A 198 -14.65 -1.18 -6.75
CA ILE A 198 -15.11 -1.29 -5.37
C ILE A 198 -16.51 -1.89 -5.41
N ASN A 199 -16.63 -3.13 -4.95
CA ASN A 199 -17.88 -3.88 -4.92
C ASN A 199 -18.17 -4.32 -3.49
N LYS A 200 -19.40 -4.04 -3.06
CA LYS A 200 -19.99 -4.72 -1.92
C LYS A 200 -21.24 -5.45 -2.42
N PRO A 201 -21.21 -6.80 -2.57
CA PRO A 201 -22.29 -7.56 -3.18
C PRO A 201 -23.66 -7.23 -2.59
N GLY A 202 -24.65 -7.01 -3.48
CA GLY A 202 -26.01 -6.64 -3.10
C GLY A 202 -26.19 -5.23 -2.53
N LYS A 203 -25.12 -4.45 -2.37
CA LYS A 203 -25.17 -3.12 -1.73
C LYS A 203 -24.77 -2.00 -2.68
N PHE A 204 -23.59 -2.10 -3.29
CA PHE A 204 -23.14 -1.16 -4.32
C PHE A 204 -21.99 -1.72 -5.17
N ASN A 205 -21.80 -1.16 -6.35
CA ASN A 205 -20.71 -1.43 -7.26
C ASN A 205 -20.22 -0.11 -7.87
N PHE A 206 -18.97 0.25 -7.62
CA PHE A 206 -18.27 1.35 -8.26
C PHE A 206 -17.19 0.77 -9.17
N LEU A 207 -17.23 1.11 -10.45
CA LEU A 207 -16.29 0.65 -11.45
C LEU A 207 -15.81 1.82 -12.29
N TYR A 208 -14.52 2.08 -12.30
CA TYR A 208 -13.88 3.01 -13.21
C TYR A 208 -12.81 2.29 -14.02
N LYS A 209 -12.72 2.62 -15.31
CA LYS A 209 -11.66 2.13 -16.18
C LYS A 209 -10.92 3.29 -16.83
N TYR A 210 -9.61 3.31 -16.67
CA TYR A 210 -8.75 4.28 -17.32
C TYR A 210 -8.76 4.09 -18.84
N PRO A 211 -8.81 5.18 -19.64
CA PRO A 211 -8.43 5.11 -21.05
C PRO A 211 -6.98 4.65 -21.17
N LYS A 212 -6.75 3.50 -21.82
CA LYS A 212 -5.42 2.86 -21.90
C LYS A 212 -4.34 3.80 -22.42
N GLU A 213 -4.63 4.58 -23.46
CA GLU A 213 -3.66 5.50 -24.04
C GLU A 213 -3.25 6.63 -23.09
N ASN A 214 -4.14 7.08 -22.21
CA ASN A 214 -3.84 8.14 -21.25
C ASN A 214 -3.09 7.59 -20.03
N LEU A 215 -3.37 6.36 -19.62
CA LEU A 215 -2.70 5.76 -18.45
C LEU A 215 -1.22 5.45 -18.73
N LYS A 216 -0.88 5.10 -19.97
CA LYS A 216 0.49 4.72 -20.38
C LYS A 216 1.55 5.79 -20.09
N GLU A 217 1.18 7.07 -20.04
CA GLU A 217 2.07 8.18 -19.67
C GLU A 217 2.56 8.03 -18.22
N TYR A 218 1.68 7.63 -17.32
CA TYR A 218 1.97 7.53 -15.89
C TYR A 218 2.54 6.17 -15.50
N ILE A 219 2.03 5.11 -16.10
CA ILE A 219 2.46 3.74 -15.82
C ILE A 219 2.17 2.82 -17.01
N THR A 220 3.21 2.14 -17.46
CA THR A 220 3.14 1.13 -18.50
C THR A 220 4.22 0.07 -18.28
N LEU A 221 4.23 -0.94 -19.16
CA LEU A 221 5.26 -1.95 -19.20
C LEU A 221 5.99 -1.86 -20.54
N SER A 222 7.32 -1.89 -20.49
CA SER A 222 8.17 -2.01 -21.67
C SER A 222 7.93 -3.33 -22.42
N PRO A 223 8.50 -3.52 -23.64
CA PRO A 223 8.47 -4.80 -24.33
C PRO A 223 9.01 -5.96 -23.46
N ASP A 224 10.01 -5.67 -22.63
CA ASP A 224 10.63 -6.61 -21.69
C ASP A 224 9.91 -6.69 -20.33
N LYS A 225 8.69 -6.14 -20.24
CA LYS A 225 7.82 -6.15 -19.05
C LYS A 225 8.39 -5.49 -17.80
N VAL A 226 9.33 -4.57 -17.98
CA VAL A 226 9.80 -3.67 -16.92
C VAL A 226 8.83 -2.48 -16.78
N PRO A 227 8.46 -2.08 -15.55
CA PRO A 227 7.61 -0.89 -15.32
C PRO A 227 8.30 0.38 -15.80
N LEU A 228 7.54 1.27 -16.46
CA LEU A 228 7.98 2.59 -16.94
C LEU A 228 6.86 3.61 -16.76
N GLY A 229 7.21 4.90 -16.80
CA GLY A 229 6.24 6.01 -16.81
C GLY A 229 6.52 7.02 -15.71
N GLU A 230 5.78 8.14 -15.71
CA GLU A 230 6.05 9.26 -14.81
C GLU A 230 6.08 8.87 -13.32
N MET A 231 5.27 7.90 -12.90
CA MET A 231 5.26 7.48 -11.48
C MET A 231 6.51 6.71 -11.08
N ILE A 232 7.10 5.94 -12.00
CA ILE A 232 8.35 5.23 -11.78
C ILE A 232 9.48 6.26 -11.71
N ASP A 233 9.59 7.12 -12.72
CA ASP A 233 10.59 8.19 -12.78
C ASP A 233 10.54 9.09 -11.52
N PHE A 234 9.33 9.37 -11.04
CA PHE A 234 9.11 10.18 -9.83
C PHE A 234 9.67 9.52 -8.56
N ILE A 235 9.56 8.20 -8.42
CA ILE A 235 10.11 7.47 -7.26
C ILE A 235 11.62 7.29 -7.41
N GLU A 236 12.09 6.87 -8.59
CA GLU A 236 13.51 6.59 -8.84
C GLU A 236 14.38 7.84 -8.66
N ALA A 237 13.89 9.02 -9.04
CA ALA A 237 14.58 10.30 -8.80
C ALA A 237 14.88 10.60 -7.32
N ARG A 238 14.35 9.80 -6.39
CA ARG A 238 14.47 9.97 -4.93
C ARG A 238 15.07 8.76 -4.22
N GLU A 239 15.44 7.70 -4.94
CA GLU A 239 15.95 6.45 -4.34
C GLU A 239 17.21 6.68 -3.50
N ASP A 240 18.11 7.56 -3.94
CA ASP A 240 19.37 7.90 -3.25
C ASP A 240 19.13 8.47 -1.84
N HIS A 241 18.02 9.18 -1.62
CA HIS A 241 17.69 9.72 -0.31
C HIS A 241 17.28 8.62 0.68
N PHE A 242 16.61 7.57 0.20
CA PHE A 242 16.27 6.41 1.03
C PHE A 242 17.51 5.61 1.39
N GLN A 243 18.46 5.44 0.46
CA GLN A 243 19.71 4.71 0.73
C GLN A 243 20.47 5.31 1.93
N ARG A 244 20.52 6.64 2.01
CA ARG A 244 21.13 7.38 3.13
C ARG A 244 20.55 7.02 4.50
N VAL A 245 19.24 6.78 4.55
CA VAL A 245 18.53 6.45 5.79
C VAL A 245 18.85 5.02 6.25
N PHE A 246 19.20 4.12 5.33
CA PHE A 246 19.66 2.77 5.68
C PHE A 246 21.14 2.71 6.07
N ASP A 247 21.97 3.65 5.61
CA ASP A 247 23.42 3.64 5.80
C ASP A 247 23.89 4.35 7.08
N VAL A 248 23.05 5.23 7.67
CA VAL A 248 23.45 6.10 8.78
C VAL A 248 22.81 5.64 10.10
N VAL A 249 23.66 5.36 11.10
CA VAL A 249 23.23 4.95 12.46
C VAL A 249 22.62 6.12 13.23
N ASP A 250 23.15 7.34 13.06
CA ASP A 250 22.70 8.56 13.73
C ASP A 250 22.27 9.62 12.69
N LEU A 251 20.97 9.67 12.37
CA LEU A 251 20.40 10.77 11.58
C LEU A 251 20.39 12.04 12.43
N GLU A 252 20.69 13.19 11.82
CA GLU A 252 20.52 14.49 12.47
C GLU A 252 19.07 14.61 12.96
N ILE A 253 18.90 14.71 14.27
CA ILE A 253 17.60 14.77 14.92
C ILE A 253 16.96 16.10 14.53
N MET A 254 15.76 16.07 13.95
CA MET A 254 14.97 17.29 13.77
C MET A 254 14.74 17.95 15.13
N ASP A 255 15.11 19.22 15.25
CA ASP A 255 15.18 19.97 16.53
C ASP A 255 13.87 20.03 17.34
N SER A 256 12.71 19.66 16.76
CA SER A 256 11.49 19.43 17.55
C SER A 256 10.45 18.55 16.83
N ILE A 257 10.49 17.24 17.07
CA ILE A 257 9.32 16.38 16.82
C ILE A 257 8.46 16.40 18.08
N PRO A 258 7.16 16.77 18.00
CA PRO A 258 6.29 16.77 19.18
C PRO A 258 6.23 15.39 19.85
N GLU A 259 6.18 15.35 21.18
CA GLU A 259 6.14 14.09 21.96
C GLU A 259 4.95 13.19 21.60
N SER A 260 3.86 13.75 21.07
CA SER A 260 2.68 12.99 20.67
C SER A 260 2.72 12.46 19.24
N SER A 261 3.76 12.79 18.47
CA SER A 261 3.97 12.40 17.08
C SER A 261 4.96 11.23 16.98
N SER A 262 4.87 10.46 15.91
CA SER A 262 5.84 9.40 15.58
C SER A 262 6.45 9.68 14.23
N LEU A 263 7.78 9.67 14.19
CA LEU A 263 8.57 9.65 12.98
C LEU A 263 9.37 8.35 12.97
N ASP A 264 9.07 7.48 12.01
CA ASP A 264 9.86 6.28 11.82
C ASP A 264 11.28 6.63 11.34
N ARG A 265 12.30 5.94 11.88
CA ARG A 265 13.70 6.22 11.50
C ARG A 265 13.98 5.97 10.02
N TYR A 266 13.16 5.14 9.36
CA TYR A 266 13.31 4.79 7.95
C TYR A 266 12.43 5.64 7.01
N ALA A 267 11.82 6.70 7.53
CA ALA A 267 11.25 7.76 6.72
C ALA A 267 12.33 8.76 6.28
N VAL A 268 12.17 9.34 5.10
CA VAL A 268 12.98 10.46 4.64
C VAL A 268 12.22 11.74 4.96
N VAL A 269 12.79 12.58 5.82
CA VAL A 269 12.26 13.92 6.09
C VAL A 269 13.36 14.93 5.82
N LEU A 270 13.14 15.78 4.82
CA LEU A 270 14.10 16.80 4.42
C LEU A 270 13.86 18.14 5.17
N PRO A 271 14.89 19.01 5.28
CA PRO A 271 14.76 20.30 5.94
C PRO A 271 13.61 21.16 5.41
N LYS A 272 13.11 22.07 6.24
CA LYS A 272 11.89 22.90 6.02
C LYS A 272 10.56 22.13 6.09
N THR A 273 10.61 20.91 6.62
CA THR A 273 9.39 20.16 6.96
C THR A 273 8.90 20.55 8.35
N GLU A 274 7.61 20.85 8.48
CA GLU A 274 6.94 21.14 9.75
C GLU A 274 6.06 19.96 10.16
N ILE A 275 6.25 19.47 11.39
CA ILE A 275 5.50 18.34 11.95
C ILE A 275 4.75 18.83 13.20
N ALA A 276 3.42 18.84 13.13
CA ALA A 276 2.57 19.19 14.26
C ALA A 276 2.33 17.99 15.20
N GLU A 277 1.54 18.19 16.26
CA GLU A 277 1.13 17.15 17.22
C GLU A 277 0.35 15.99 16.57
N ASN A 278 0.46 14.80 17.15
CA ASN A 278 -0.28 13.59 16.77
C ASN A 278 -0.06 13.16 15.31
N VAL A 279 1.03 13.61 14.68
CA VAL A 279 1.37 13.23 13.32
C VAL A 279 2.03 11.86 13.33
N LEU A 280 1.63 11.00 12.40
CA LEU A 280 2.26 9.70 12.17
C LEU A 280 2.93 9.69 10.79
N ILE A 281 4.25 9.57 10.78
CA ILE A 281 5.05 9.34 9.57
C ILE A 281 5.65 7.94 9.65
N SER A 282 5.13 7.03 8.83
CA SER A 282 5.60 5.64 8.74
C SER A 282 6.92 5.56 7.96
N GLN A 283 7.62 4.44 8.09
CA GLN A 283 8.81 4.12 7.30
C GLN A 283 8.53 4.21 5.80
N ARG A 284 9.58 4.51 5.03
CA ARG A 284 9.52 4.72 3.58
C ARG A 284 8.58 5.86 3.14
N ALA A 285 7.97 6.60 4.05
CA ALA A 285 7.40 7.89 3.72
C ALA A 285 8.54 8.86 3.36
N TYR A 286 8.29 9.72 2.37
CA TYR A 286 9.20 10.77 1.93
C TYR A 286 8.52 12.12 2.07
N ILE A 287 9.08 13.01 2.88
CA ILE A 287 8.55 14.33 3.14
C ILE A 287 9.60 15.38 2.79
N GLU A 288 9.23 16.31 1.92
CA GLU A 288 10.10 17.39 1.46
C GLU A 288 9.34 18.72 1.42
N ASN A 289 9.92 19.76 2.04
CA ASN A 289 9.41 21.13 2.01
C ASN A 289 7.89 21.21 2.25
N SER A 290 7.40 20.49 3.27
CA SER A 290 5.97 20.29 3.50
C SER A 290 5.57 20.51 4.95
N SER A 291 4.31 20.89 5.17
CA SER A 291 3.73 21.06 6.52
C SER A 291 2.67 20.00 6.77
N LEU A 292 2.86 19.19 7.81
CA LEU A 292 1.90 18.19 8.27
C LEU A 292 1.21 18.69 9.54
N GLY A 293 -0.01 19.19 9.37
CA GLY A 293 -0.85 19.68 10.46
C GLY A 293 -1.32 18.58 11.41
N LYS A 294 -1.88 18.98 12.56
CA LYS A 294 -2.21 18.09 13.67
C LYS A 294 -2.99 16.85 13.24
N GLY A 295 -2.57 15.67 13.71
CA GLY A 295 -3.26 14.40 13.45
C GLY A 295 -3.14 13.91 12.01
N SER A 296 -2.30 14.53 11.17
CA SER A 296 -2.06 14.05 9.80
C SER A 296 -1.24 12.76 9.82
N ASN A 297 -1.41 11.97 8.78
CA ASN A 297 -0.74 10.69 8.62
C ASN A 297 -0.16 10.54 7.22
N ALA A 298 1.11 10.17 7.18
CA ALA A 298 1.82 9.73 5.99
C ALA A 298 2.18 8.25 6.17
N GLN A 299 1.45 7.38 5.45
CA GLN A 299 1.71 5.94 5.49
C GLN A 299 2.93 5.56 4.63
N GLU A 300 3.23 4.27 4.64
CA GLU A 300 4.32 3.64 3.91
C GLU A 300 4.28 3.98 2.43
N ASN A 301 5.47 4.20 1.87
CA ASN A 301 5.68 4.53 0.46
C ASN A 301 4.96 5.80 -0.02
N CYS A 302 4.46 6.64 0.90
CA CYS A 302 3.86 7.92 0.53
C CYS A 302 4.92 8.99 0.27
N LEU A 303 4.71 9.85 -0.70
CA LEU A 303 5.58 11.00 -0.99
C LEU A 303 4.78 12.29 -0.83
N ILE A 304 5.23 13.21 0.02
CA ILE A 304 4.60 14.51 0.27
C ILE A 304 5.64 15.61 0.05
N ILE A 305 5.45 16.42 -0.99
CA ILE A 305 6.45 17.35 -1.52
C ILE A 305 5.79 18.71 -1.77
N ASP A 306 6.44 19.79 -1.35
CA ASP A 306 5.97 21.17 -1.59
C ASP A 306 4.48 21.37 -1.24
N SER A 307 4.02 20.75 -0.14
CA SER A 307 2.60 20.60 0.15
C SER A 307 2.23 20.99 1.58
N THR A 308 0.99 21.40 1.78
CA THR A 308 0.42 21.74 3.10
C THR A 308 -0.78 20.86 3.38
N LEU A 309 -0.70 20.09 4.45
CA LEU A 309 -1.82 19.31 5.01
C LEU A 309 -2.28 20.03 6.28
N GLU A 310 -3.47 20.62 6.28
CA GLU A 310 -3.95 21.45 7.40
C GLU A 310 -4.24 20.66 8.69
N GLY A 311 -4.43 19.34 8.60
CA GLY A 311 -4.62 18.47 9.77
C GLY A 311 -5.66 17.37 9.55
N TYR A 312 -5.49 16.27 10.28
CA TYR A 312 -6.31 15.05 10.17
C TYR A 312 -6.38 14.52 8.73
N ASN A 313 -5.36 14.82 7.94
CA ASN A 313 -5.22 14.35 6.58
C ASN A 313 -4.64 12.95 6.61
N VAL A 314 -5.17 12.04 5.81
CA VAL A 314 -4.66 10.67 5.71
C VAL A 314 -4.12 10.48 4.30
N SER A 315 -2.84 10.17 4.20
CA SER A 315 -2.17 9.81 2.94
C SER A 315 -1.94 8.31 2.94
N ALA A 316 -2.79 7.56 2.23
CA ALA A 316 -2.76 6.11 2.22
C ALA A 316 -1.57 5.56 1.42
N HIS A 317 -1.21 4.30 1.67
CA HIS A 317 -0.01 3.67 1.11
C HIS A 317 0.25 3.97 -0.38
N GLY A 318 1.48 4.37 -0.69
CA GLY A 318 1.93 4.67 -2.06
C GLY A 318 1.40 5.98 -2.67
N SER A 319 0.58 6.75 -1.93
CA SER A 319 0.07 8.04 -2.40
C SER A 319 1.18 9.09 -2.53
N LYS A 320 1.05 9.95 -3.53
CA LYS A 320 2.04 10.95 -3.91
C LYS A 320 1.33 12.28 -4.01
N ILE A 321 1.77 13.27 -3.23
CA ILE A 321 1.17 14.58 -3.09
C ILE A 321 2.26 15.61 -3.31
N CYS A 322 2.19 16.35 -4.41
CA CYS A 322 3.18 17.34 -4.82
C CYS A 322 2.49 18.66 -5.14
N GLY A 323 2.99 19.79 -4.63
CA GLY A 323 2.48 21.12 -4.96
C GLY A 323 1.00 21.31 -4.61
N ALA A 324 0.55 20.76 -3.47
CA ALA A 324 -0.86 20.70 -3.10
C ALA A 324 -1.15 21.29 -1.70
N HIS A 325 -2.31 21.92 -1.58
CA HIS A 325 -2.88 22.37 -0.31
C HIS A 325 -4.11 21.52 0.02
N LEU A 326 -3.94 20.56 0.94
CA LEU A 326 -5.00 19.73 1.45
C LEU A 326 -5.60 20.38 2.70
N LYS A 327 -6.87 20.76 2.61
CA LYS A 327 -7.63 21.25 3.77
C LYS A 327 -7.87 20.14 4.77
N LYS A 328 -8.33 20.51 5.96
CA LYS A 328 -8.55 19.58 7.08
C LYS A 328 -9.40 18.36 6.70
N GLY A 329 -8.95 17.16 7.11
CA GLY A 329 -9.72 15.92 6.97
C GLY A 329 -9.82 15.37 5.56
N VAL A 330 -8.90 15.73 4.65
CA VAL A 330 -8.83 15.11 3.31
C VAL A 330 -8.19 13.74 3.40
N PHE A 331 -8.82 12.75 2.75
CA PHE A 331 -8.27 11.41 2.56
C PHE A 331 -7.72 11.27 1.14
N THR A 332 -6.48 10.80 1.03
CA THR A 332 -5.82 10.49 -0.23
C THR A 332 -5.61 8.97 -0.32
N GLY A 333 -6.35 8.30 -1.22
CA GLY A 333 -6.34 6.85 -1.33
C GLY A 333 -5.06 6.25 -1.92
N PHE A 334 -4.94 4.93 -1.83
CA PHE A 334 -3.79 4.13 -2.28
C PHE A 334 -3.27 4.55 -3.64
N ASN A 335 -1.95 4.61 -3.80
CA ASN A 335 -1.25 4.88 -5.07
C ASN A 335 -1.72 6.13 -5.84
N SER A 336 -2.51 7.03 -5.23
CA SER A 336 -2.96 8.26 -5.91
C SER A 336 -1.78 9.18 -6.22
N PHE A 337 -1.84 9.90 -7.34
CA PHE A 337 -0.80 10.82 -7.79
C PHE A 337 -1.38 12.22 -7.98
N LEU A 338 -1.21 13.07 -6.96
CA LEU A 338 -1.59 14.48 -6.99
C LEU A 338 -0.34 15.29 -7.32
N HIS A 339 -0.18 15.64 -8.59
CA HIS A 339 0.94 16.39 -9.11
C HIS A 339 0.50 17.81 -9.49
N GLY A 340 0.60 18.69 -8.50
CA GLY A 340 0.51 20.13 -8.68
C GLY A 340 1.89 20.73 -9.00
N LYS A 341 1.88 21.94 -9.53
CA LYS A 341 3.09 22.74 -9.79
C LYS A 341 2.90 24.13 -9.22
N LYS A 342 3.97 24.90 -9.04
CA LYS A 342 3.90 26.28 -8.53
C LYS A 342 2.94 27.15 -9.36
N GLU A 343 2.93 26.96 -10.69
CA GLU A 343 2.06 27.68 -11.62
C GLU A 343 0.65 27.06 -11.72
N CYS A 344 0.50 25.80 -11.31
CA CYS A 344 -0.72 25.02 -11.39
C CYS A 344 -0.99 24.31 -10.04
N PRO A 345 -1.24 25.06 -8.96
CA PRO A 345 -1.41 24.48 -7.64
C PRO A 345 -2.72 23.70 -7.56
N ILE A 346 -2.71 22.65 -6.73
CA ILE A 346 -3.91 21.88 -6.38
C ILE A 346 -4.38 22.30 -5.00
N THR A 347 -5.65 22.67 -4.85
CA THR A 347 -6.29 22.88 -3.55
C THR A 347 -7.43 21.88 -3.37
N VAL A 348 -7.45 21.16 -2.26
CA VAL A 348 -8.50 20.18 -1.95
C VAL A 348 -9.28 20.62 -0.72
N GLY A 349 -10.57 20.90 -0.89
CA GLY A 349 -11.46 21.36 0.17
C GLY A 349 -11.67 20.34 1.29
N PRO A 350 -12.07 20.80 2.49
CA PRO A 350 -12.13 19.95 3.69
C PRO A 350 -13.09 18.77 3.54
N GLY A 351 -12.72 17.65 4.17
CA GLY A 351 -13.53 16.43 4.19
C GLY A 351 -13.70 15.74 2.83
N SER A 352 -12.88 16.09 1.84
CA SER A 352 -12.92 15.45 0.52
C SER A 352 -12.14 14.14 0.51
N ILE A 353 -12.52 13.28 -0.42
CA ILE A 353 -12.00 11.92 -0.57
C ILE A 353 -11.42 11.82 -1.98
N ILE A 354 -10.11 11.66 -2.07
CA ILE A 354 -9.45 11.26 -3.31
C ILE A 354 -9.45 9.74 -3.31
N ALA A 355 -10.22 9.15 -4.22
CA ALA A 355 -10.38 7.71 -4.32
C ALA A 355 -9.03 7.04 -4.63
N PRO A 356 -8.87 5.74 -4.30
CA PRO A 356 -7.68 4.99 -4.67
C PRO A 356 -7.35 5.10 -6.15
N HIS A 357 -6.06 5.15 -6.45
CA HIS A 357 -5.50 5.21 -7.79
C HIS A 357 -5.93 6.43 -8.61
N THR A 358 -6.30 7.54 -7.98
CA THR A 358 -6.64 8.78 -8.69
C THR A 358 -5.38 9.50 -9.18
N ILE A 359 -5.39 10.00 -10.41
CA ILE A 359 -4.31 10.80 -10.99
C ILE A 359 -4.81 12.23 -11.20
N ILE A 360 -4.22 13.19 -10.49
CA ILE A 360 -4.44 14.62 -10.67
C ILE A 360 -3.14 15.27 -11.12
N ASP A 361 -2.96 15.47 -12.42
CA ASP A 361 -1.76 16.08 -13.01
C ASP A 361 -2.12 17.45 -13.58
N ALA A 362 -2.08 18.45 -12.71
CA ALA A 362 -2.66 19.76 -12.96
C ALA A 362 -1.91 20.53 -14.06
N LYS A 363 -2.60 20.83 -15.17
CA LYS A 363 -2.10 21.72 -16.25
C LYS A 363 -2.58 23.17 -16.12
N GLN A 364 -3.37 23.43 -15.09
CA GLN A 364 -3.89 24.72 -14.65
C GLN A 364 -4.19 24.64 -13.15
N PRO A 365 -4.36 25.76 -12.43
CA PRO A 365 -4.81 25.72 -11.04
C PRO A 365 -6.13 24.95 -10.91
N LEU A 366 -6.19 24.03 -9.93
CA LEU A 366 -7.36 23.20 -9.66
C LEU A 366 -7.81 23.35 -8.21
N THR A 367 -9.11 23.58 -8.03
CA THR A 367 -9.73 23.65 -6.70
C THR A 367 -10.84 22.63 -6.62
N ILE A 368 -10.63 21.59 -5.83
CA ILE A 368 -11.63 20.58 -5.50
C ILE A 368 -12.48 21.12 -4.35
N PRO A 369 -13.81 21.22 -4.49
CA PRO A 369 -14.66 21.73 -3.42
C PRO A 369 -14.72 20.78 -2.22
N SER A 370 -15.11 21.29 -1.06
CA SER A 370 -15.28 20.51 0.17
C SER A 370 -16.25 19.35 0.00
N ASN A 371 -16.06 18.28 0.77
CA ASN A 371 -16.93 17.11 0.79
C ASN A 371 -17.24 16.56 -0.61
N HIS A 372 -16.21 16.43 -1.44
CA HIS A 372 -16.30 15.75 -2.74
C HIS A 372 -15.58 14.41 -2.69
N ILE A 373 -16.08 13.44 -3.46
CA ILE A 373 -15.27 12.29 -3.87
C ILE A 373 -14.76 12.52 -5.29
N VAL A 374 -13.49 12.19 -5.52
CA VAL A 374 -12.76 12.43 -6.76
C VAL A 374 -12.08 11.14 -7.20
N TRP A 375 -12.08 10.83 -8.49
CA TRP A 375 -11.48 9.60 -9.04
C TRP A 375 -10.83 9.85 -10.41
N GLY A 376 -10.22 8.81 -11.00
CA GLY A 376 -9.78 8.82 -12.39
C GLY A 376 -8.64 9.79 -12.72
N LEU A 377 -8.56 10.21 -13.99
CA LEU A 377 -7.56 11.15 -14.50
C LEU A 377 -8.11 12.58 -14.57
N ILE A 378 -7.40 13.53 -13.97
CA ILE A 378 -7.80 14.93 -13.89
C ILE A 378 -6.60 15.86 -14.17
N ARG A 379 -6.67 16.63 -15.24
CA ARG A 379 -5.64 17.59 -15.64
C ARG A 379 -6.14 19.04 -15.72
N ASN A 380 -7.46 19.20 -15.75
CA ASN A 380 -8.14 20.48 -15.90
C ASN A 380 -9.55 20.45 -15.29
N ASN A 381 -10.23 21.61 -15.22
CA ASN A 381 -11.55 21.72 -14.60
C ASN A 381 -12.65 20.89 -15.29
N ARG A 382 -12.53 20.62 -16.59
CA ARG A 382 -13.50 19.76 -17.30
C ARG A 382 -13.38 18.32 -16.80
N GLU A 383 -12.16 17.79 -16.78
CA GLU A 383 -11.91 16.43 -16.28
C GLU A 383 -12.25 16.31 -14.78
N LEU A 384 -12.05 17.37 -13.99
CA LEU A 384 -12.49 17.40 -12.59
C LEU A 384 -14.02 17.28 -12.48
N ASN A 385 -14.77 18.00 -13.31
CA ASN A 385 -16.23 17.90 -13.32
C ASN A 385 -16.72 16.51 -13.77
N GLU A 386 -16.02 15.88 -14.71
CA GLU A 386 -16.34 14.54 -15.19
C GLU A 386 -15.96 13.43 -14.18
N ASN A 387 -14.99 13.67 -13.29
CA ASN A 387 -14.49 12.66 -12.34
C ASN A 387 -14.56 13.10 -10.86
N SER A 388 -15.57 13.89 -10.51
CA SER A 388 -15.88 14.20 -9.12
C SER A 388 -17.38 14.33 -8.90
N ILE A 389 -17.84 14.11 -7.68
CA ILE A 389 -19.22 14.37 -7.26
C ILE A 389 -19.23 14.78 -5.79
N SER A 390 -20.16 15.65 -5.39
CA SER A 390 -20.31 15.96 -3.97
C SER A 390 -20.77 14.70 -3.21
N LEU A 391 -20.27 14.51 -1.99
CA LEU A 391 -20.67 13.37 -1.14
C LEU A 391 -22.18 13.41 -0.84
N LYS A 392 -22.76 14.63 -0.77
CA LYS A 392 -24.20 14.82 -0.60
C LYS A 392 -24.98 14.26 -1.79
N GLU A 393 -24.58 14.62 -3.01
CA GLU A 393 -25.22 14.15 -4.24
C GLU A 393 -25.02 12.64 -4.40
N MET A 394 -23.81 12.12 -4.19
CA MET A 394 -23.53 10.69 -4.20
C MET A 394 -24.46 9.93 -3.25
N ALA A 395 -24.67 10.45 -2.03
CA ALA A 395 -25.53 9.82 -1.04
C ALA A 395 -27.02 9.74 -1.45
N THR A 396 -27.47 10.54 -2.43
CA THR A 396 -28.85 10.49 -2.93
C THR A 396 -29.09 9.40 -3.97
N ILE A 397 -28.03 8.85 -4.57
CA ILE A 397 -28.15 7.87 -5.66
C ILE A 397 -28.75 6.56 -5.13
N ARG A 398 -29.75 6.07 -5.87
CA ARG A 398 -30.37 4.75 -5.71
C ARG A 398 -30.45 4.13 -7.11
N GLY A 399 -29.64 3.09 -7.37
CA GLY A 399 -29.53 2.48 -8.70
C GLY A 399 -28.30 2.98 -9.46
N GLY A 400 -28.41 3.14 -10.78
CA GLY A 400 -27.28 3.40 -11.67
C GLY A 400 -26.91 4.88 -11.86
N LEU A 401 -25.62 5.20 -11.90
CA LEU A 401 -25.05 6.46 -12.35
C LEU A 401 -23.89 6.19 -13.31
N ASN A 402 -23.88 6.87 -14.45
CA ASN A 402 -22.70 6.96 -15.32
C ASN A 402 -22.13 8.39 -15.26
N ARG A 403 -20.82 8.52 -15.04
CA ARG A 403 -20.14 9.81 -15.08
C ARG A 403 -18.72 9.64 -15.64
N GLY A 404 -18.47 10.17 -16.84
CA GLY A 404 -17.23 9.88 -17.56
C GLY A 404 -17.07 8.38 -17.81
N ASN A 405 -15.92 7.82 -17.43
CA ASN A 405 -15.66 6.37 -17.49
C ASN A 405 -16.03 5.61 -16.21
N MET A 406 -16.71 6.28 -15.27
CA MET A 406 -17.18 5.66 -14.03
C MET A 406 -18.63 5.20 -14.18
N TYR A 407 -18.85 3.95 -13.79
CA TYR A 407 -20.17 3.38 -13.58
C TYR A 407 -20.34 3.08 -12.09
N PHE A 408 -21.43 3.57 -11.52
CA PHE A 408 -21.88 3.24 -10.18
C PHE A 408 -23.26 2.59 -10.24
N GLU A 409 -23.48 1.60 -9.38
CA GLU A 409 -24.78 0.99 -9.15
C GLU A 409 -25.00 0.74 -7.66
N GLY A 410 -26.22 0.96 -7.18
CA GLY A 410 -26.66 0.56 -5.83
C GLY A 410 -26.92 1.72 -4.89
N ASN A 411 -26.53 1.58 -3.62
CA ASN A 411 -26.83 2.55 -2.57
C ASN A 411 -25.67 3.51 -2.32
N GLY A 412 -25.78 4.73 -2.88
CA GLY A 412 -24.76 5.76 -2.72
C GLY A 412 -24.61 6.27 -1.28
N GLN A 413 -25.66 6.24 -0.46
CA GLN A 413 -25.56 6.63 0.96
C GLN A 413 -24.68 5.66 1.73
N LEU A 414 -24.86 4.37 1.50
CA LEU A 414 -24.05 3.34 2.12
C LEU A 414 -22.60 3.41 1.64
N PHE A 415 -22.37 3.62 0.35
CA PHE A 415 -21.04 3.84 -0.22
C PHE A 415 -20.29 4.99 0.49
N VAL A 416 -20.92 6.17 0.59
CA VAL A 416 -20.33 7.33 1.29
C VAL A 416 -20.07 7.03 2.77
N LYS A 417 -21.00 6.34 3.44
CA LYS A 417 -20.84 5.95 4.84
C LYS A 417 -19.64 5.02 5.03
N THR A 418 -19.49 3.99 4.20
CA THR A 418 -18.37 3.03 4.28
C THR A 418 -17.02 3.73 4.17
N PHE A 419 -16.86 4.69 3.25
CA PHE A 419 -15.63 5.47 3.15
C PHE A 419 -15.38 6.34 4.38
N LYS A 420 -16.41 7.07 4.87
CA LYS A 420 -16.27 7.93 6.05
C LYS A 420 -15.92 7.14 7.31
N ASP A 421 -16.58 6.01 7.53
CA ASP A 421 -16.33 5.14 8.67
C ASP A 421 -14.89 4.62 8.62
N ARG A 422 -14.40 4.22 7.44
CA ARG A 422 -13.01 3.77 7.24
C ARG A 422 -11.99 4.87 7.54
N ILE A 423 -12.19 6.09 7.02
CA ILE A 423 -11.29 7.22 7.25
C ILE A 423 -11.24 7.56 8.74
N HIS A 424 -12.39 7.56 9.41
CA HIS A 424 -12.46 7.81 10.84
C HIS A 424 -11.71 6.74 11.63
N HIS A 425 -11.93 5.47 11.31
CA HIS A 425 -11.23 4.36 11.95
C HIS A 425 -9.70 4.45 11.78
N ILE A 426 -9.21 4.83 10.60
CA ILE A 426 -7.77 5.04 10.37
C ILE A 426 -7.22 6.16 11.28
N LEU A 427 -7.93 7.28 11.38
CA LEU A 427 -7.51 8.39 12.25
C LEU A 427 -7.50 7.99 13.74
N GLU A 428 -8.48 7.20 14.18
CA GLU A 428 -8.53 6.66 15.54
C GLU A 428 -7.36 5.70 15.79
N ALA A 429 -7.18 4.70 14.92
CA ALA A 429 -6.11 3.70 15.03
C ALA A 429 -4.71 4.35 15.01
N ASN A 430 -4.53 5.41 14.24
CA ASN A 430 -3.29 6.16 14.17
C ASN A 430 -3.04 7.06 15.38
N GLY A 431 -4.04 7.30 16.24
CA GLY A 431 -3.90 8.19 17.39
C GLY A 431 -3.98 9.68 17.02
N ALA A 432 -4.64 10.02 15.91
CA ALA A 432 -4.80 11.41 15.47
C ALA A 432 -5.56 12.27 16.51
N PHE A 433 -6.44 11.63 17.28
CA PHE A 433 -7.26 12.25 18.34
C PHE A 433 -6.64 12.15 19.74
N PHE A 434 -5.36 11.75 19.85
CA PHE A 434 -4.68 11.62 21.13
C PHE A 434 -4.69 12.93 21.93
N LYS A 435 -5.09 12.84 23.21
CA LYS A 435 -5.09 13.97 24.13
C LYS A 435 -5.00 13.44 25.56
N GLU A 436 -4.06 13.97 26.36
CA GLU A 436 -3.96 13.72 27.81
C GLU A 436 -3.92 12.21 28.20
N GLY A 437 -3.33 11.36 27.35
CA GLY A 437 -3.22 9.92 27.59
C GLY A 437 -4.38 9.07 27.04
N GLU A 438 -5.46 9.70 26.56
CA GLU A 438 -6.60 9.03 25.92
C GLU A 438 -6.43 8.98 24.39
N ASN A 439 -7.11 8.01 23.74
CA ASN A 439 -7.08 7.78 22.29
C ASN A 439 -5.67 7.54 21.73
N SER A 440 -4.84 6.76 22.45
CA SER A 440 -3.52 6.38 21.96
C SER A 440 -3.65 5.40 20.79
N GLY A 441 -2.88 5.67 19.74
CA GLY A 441 -2.79 4.83 18.54
C GLY A 441 -1.35 4.65 18.08
N HIS A 442 -1.16 4.30 16.81
CA HIS A 442 0.17 4.01 16.24
C HIS A 442 1.15 5.18 16.41
N ALA A 443 0.71 6.45 16.32
CA ALA A 443 1.56 7.62 16.56
C ALA A 443 2.18 7.68 17.97
N GLN A 444 1.56 7.06 18.97
CA GLN A 444 2.09 7.04 20.33
C GLN A 444 2.76 5.71 20.68
N ARG A 445 2.34 4.60 20.06
CA ARG A 445 2.89 3.26 20.32
C ARG A 445 4.18 2.98 19.54
N ASN A 446 4.25 3.42 18.28
CA ASN A 446 5.37 3.09 17.39
C ASN A 446 6.67 3.87 17.69
N GLN A 447 6.67 4.76 18.68
CA GLN A 447 7.85 5.51 19.11
C GLN A 447 8.98 4.61 19.67
N ARG A 448 8.69 3.34 20.02
CA ARG A 448 9.62 2.41 20.67
C ARG A 448 9.92 1.17 19.84
N LEU A 449 10.18 1.36 18.55
CA LEU A 449 10.53 0.30 17.61
C LEU A 449 12.07 0.21 17.44
N SER A 450 12.65 -0.95 17.72
CA SER A 450 14.05 -1.25 17.39
C SER A 450 14.13 -2.11 16.14
N LEU A 451 15.17 -1.93 15.32
CA LEU A 451 15.32 -2.63 14.06
C LEU A 451 16.64 -3.40 13.99
N ASN A 452 16.53 -4.70 13.72
CA ASN A 452 17.65 -5.62 13.66
C ASN A 452 17.85 -6.13 12.24
N THR A 453 19.09 -6.48 11.90
CA THR A 453 19.48 -6.93 10.57
C THR A 453 19.58 -8.45 10.48
N ILE A 454 19.27 -8.98 9.31
CA ILE A 454 19.47 -10.38 8.92
C ILE A 454 20.27 -10.40 7.62
N GLN A 455 21.28 -11.26 7.53
CA GLN A 455 22.21 -11.32 6.40
C GLN A 455 22.01 -12.59 5.57
N PRO A 456 22.13 -12.52 4.22
CA PRO A 456 22.13 -13.71 3.37
C PRO A 456 23.48 -14.43 3.42
N PHE A 457 23.51 -15.68 2.94
CA PHE A 457 24.76 -16.35 2.58
C PHE A 457 25.53 -15.51 1.54
N GLN A 458 26.81 -15.27 1.81
CA GLN A 458 27.65 -14.37 0.99
C GLN A 458 28.44 -15.12 -0.10
N PHE A 459 28.42 -16.45 -0.11
CA PHE A 459 29.25 -17.26 -1.02
C PHE A 459 28.66 -18.66 -1.21
N GLY A 460 29.13 -19.32 -2.28
CA GLY A 460 28.76 -20.69 -2.63
C GLY A 460 27.39 -20.81 -3.30
N ASP A 461 26.90 -22.04 -3.41
CA ASP A 461 25.66 -22.34 -4.16
C ASP A 461 24.38 -21.72 -3.57
N ARG A 462 24.45 -21.24 -2.32
CA ARG A 462 23.35 -20.58 -1.61
C ARG A 462 23.48 -19.06 -1.55
N GLU A 463 24.45 -18.47 -2.25
CA GLU A 463 24.66 -17.02 -2.26
C GLU A 463 23.36 -16.25 -2.57
N GLY A 464 22.99 -15.31 -1.69
CA GLY A 464 21.73 -14.54 -1.74
C GLY A 464 20.52 -15.20 -1.04
N MET A 465 20.61 -16.49 -0.69
CA MET A 465 19.62 -17.16 0.16
C MET A 465 19.87 -16.83 1.63
N TYR A 466 18.81 -16.92 2.44
CA TYR A 466 18.90 -16.79 3.89
C TYR A 466 18.91 -18.19 4.54
N PRO A 467 19.66 -18.38 5.65
CA PRO A 467 19.58 -19.63 6.40
C PRO A 467 18.18 -19.81 6.98
N THR A 468 17.85 -21.05 7.36
CA THR A 468 16.63 -21.29 8.14
C THR A 468 16.75 -20.60 9.49
N ILE A 469 15.85 -19.67 9.77
CA ILE A 469 15.85 -18.83 10.98
C ILE A 469 14.49 -18.94 11.65
N ARG A 470 14.50 -19.05 12.99
CA ARG A 470 13.32 -18.89 13.84
C ARG A 470 13.65 -17.87 14.92
N ILE A 471 12.86 -16.81 15.01
CA ILE A 471 12.99 -15.76 16.03
C ILE A 471 11.68 -15.72 16.80
N LEU A 472 11.80 -15.81 18.12
CA LEU A 472 10.70 -15.85 19.08
C LEU A 472 10.94 -14.81 20.20
N PRO A 473 9.93 -14.48 21.01
CA PRO A 473 10.05 -13.54 22.12
C PRO A 473 11.08 -13.92 23.18
#